data_AF-A0A4R2RAS5-F1
#
_entry.id   AF-A0A4R2RAS5-F1
#
_cell.length_a   1.000
_cell.length_b   1.000
_cell.length_c   1.000
_cell.angle_alpha   90.00
_cell.angle_beta   90.00
_cell.angle_gamma   90.00
#
_symmetry.space_group_name_H-M   'P 1'
#
loop_
_entity.id
_entity.type
_entity.pdbx_description
1 polymer ?
#
loop_
_entity_poly.entity_id
_entity_poly.type
_entity_poly.pdbx_seq_one_letter_code
_entity_poly.pdbx_strand_id
1 'polypeptide(L)'
;MLNFLLIAAVVYLLTTWGVRLQMRAQLFGQSLVGFLGYACSLAAGTAAGLFLTLWGIGYVDPLAGVMEISVVSTVLSVGIGESLHARSSRLSLSMMAPLRSKGSKR
;
A
#
# COMPACT_ATOMS: atom_id res chain seq x y z
N MET A 1 -11.39 17.09 8.67
CA MET A 1 -10.42 16.58 9.68
C MET A 1 -10.66 15.10 10.01
N LEU A 2 -11.85 14.71 10.48
CA LEU A 2 -12.14 13.31 10.85
C LEU A 2 -11.96 12.30 9.70
N ASN A 3 -12.45 12.60 8.49
CA ASN A 3 -12.30 11.71 7.32
C ASN A 3 -10.84 11.46 6.95
N PHE A 4 -9.99 12.50 7.03
CA PHE A 4 -8.55 12.38 6.79
C PHE A 4 -7.90 11.44 7.81
N LEU A 5 -8.20 11.61 9.10
CA LEU A 5 -7.67 10.75 10.17
C LEU A 5 -8.12 9.30 10.00
N LEU A 6 -9.38 9.08 9.61
CA LEU A 6 -9.93 7.75 9.40
C LEU A 6 -9.22 7.04 8.24
N ILE A 7 -9.00 7.75 7.12
CA ILE A 7 -8.30 7.20 5.96
C ILE A 7 -6.82 6.97 6.27
N ALA A 8 -6.17 7.89 6.98
CA ALA A 8 -4.80 7.71 7.45
C ALA A 8 -4.67 6.47 8.35
N ALA A 9 -5.63 6.25 9.25
CA ALA A 9 -5.67 5.05 10.10
C ALA A 9 -5.86 3.76 9.29
N VAL A 10 -6.75 3.77 8.29
CA VAL A 10 -6.95 2.63 7.37
C VAL A 10 -5.68 2.31 6.59
N VAL A 11 -5.06 3.32 5.97
CA VAL A 11 -3.80 3.17 5.24
C VAL A 11 -2.69 2.65 6.16
N TYR A 12 -2.59 3.19 7.38
CA TYR A 12 -1.61 2.74 8.37
C TYR A 12 -1.82 1.28 8.78
N LEU A 13 -3.05 0.87 9.08
CA LEU A 13 -3.38 -0.50 9.46
C LEU A 13 -3.09 -1.47 8.31
N LEU A 14 -3.53 -1.14 7.09
CA LEU A 14 -3.32 -1.98 5.90
C LEU A 14 -1.84 -2.13 5.55
N THR A 15 -1.07 -1.03 5.61
CA THR A 15 0.38 -1.08 5.36
C THR A 15 1.11 -1.88 6.44
N THR A 16 0.78 -1.69 7.71
CA THR A 16 1.39 -2.43 8.82
C THR A 16 1.07 -3.93 8.72
N TRP A 17 -0.17 -4.29 8.36
CA TRP A 17 -0.57 -5.68 8.18
C TRP A 17 0.09 -6.29 6.94
N GLY A 18 0.17 -5.54 5.84
CA GLY A 18 0.84 -5.95 4.60
C GLY A 18 2.31 -6.30 4.83
N VAL A 19 3.05 -5.47 5.58
CA VAL A 19 4.46 -5.75 5.96
C VAL A 19 4.57 -7.06 6.75
N ARG A 20 3.69 -7.26 7.74
CA ARG A 20 3.70 -8.50 8.55
C ARG A 20 3.40 -9.74 7.73
N LEU A 21 2.47 -9.66 6.77
CA LEU A 21 2.15 -10.75 5.85
C LEU A 21 3.33 -11.06 4.93
N GLN A 22 3.98 -10.03 4.36
CA GLN A 22 5.17 -10.22 3.53
C GLN A 22 6.32 -10.88 4.28
N MET A 23 6.56 -10.49 5.53
CA MET A 23 7.56 -11.14 6.37
C MET A 23 7.24 -12.61 6.60
N ARG A 24 5.99 -12.94 6.93
CA ARG A 24 5.57 -14.33 7.14
C ARG A 24 5.70 -15.13 5.84
N ALA A 25 5.31 -14.55 4.71
CA ALA A 25 5.46 -15.19 3.41
C ALA A 25 6.93 -15.53 3.10
N GLN A 26 7.85 -14.61 3.40
CA GLN A 26 9.28 -14.81 3.19
C GLN A 26 9.91 -15.80 4.20
N LEU A 27 9.43 -15.87 5.45
CA LEU A 27 9.92 -16.83 6.45
C LEU A 27 9.43 -18.26 6.20
N PHE A 28 8.17 -18.41 5.79
CA PHE A 28 7.51 -19.71 5.67
C PHE A 28 7.37 -20.19 4.22
N GLY A 29 7.86 -19.42 3.24
CA GLY A 29 7.75 -19.76 1.81
C GLY A 29 6.31 -19.78 1.28
N GLN A 30 5.38 -19.09 1.95
CA GLN A 30 3.95 -19.15 1.62
C GLN A 30 3.58 -18.06 0.60
N SER A 31 3.46 -18.44 -0.67
CA SER A 31 3.10 -17.53 -1.78
C SER A 31 1.76 -16.82 -1.57
N LEU A 32 0.74 -17.54 -1.07
CA LEU A 32 -0.60 -16.99 -0.77
C LEU A 32 -0.56 -15.82 0.22
N VAL A 33 0.31 -15.89 1.22
CA VAL A 33 0.46 -14.82 2.23
C VAL A 33 1.15 -13.60 1.62
N GLY A 34 2.07 -13.81 0.67
CA GLY A 34 2.71 -12.74 -0.09
C GLY A 34 1.71 -11.99 -0.97
N PHE A 35 0.82 -12.72 -1.65
CA PHE A 35 -0.29 -12.12 -2.41
C PHE A 35 -1.23 -11.31 -1.52
N LEU A 36 -1.52 -11.79 -0.31
CA LEU A 36 -2.35 -11.06 0.64
C LEU A 36 -1.69 -9.74 1.09
N GLY A 37 -0.36 -9.76 1.29
CA GLY A 37 0.39 -8.53 1.59
C GLY A 37 0.41 -7.53 0.42
N TYR A 38 0.46 -8.02 -0.82
CA TYR A 38 0.29 -7.19 -2.02
C TYR A 38 -1.11 -6.57 -2.09
N ALA A 39 -2.16 -7.38 -1.89
CA ALA A 39 -3.54 -6.92 -1.87
C ALA A 39 -3.78 -5.84 -0.79
N CYS A 40 -3.21 -5.98 0.40
CA CYS A 40 -3.27 -4.94 1.44
C CYS A 40 -2.61 -3.62 1.00
N SER A 41 -1.50 -3.70 0.27
CA SER A 41 -0.78 -2.51 -0.22
C SER A 41 -1.58 -1.80 -1.31
N LEU A 42 -2.18 -2.55 -2.24
CA LEU A 42 -3.10 -2.01 -3.24
C LEU A 42 -4.34 -1.40 -2.59
N ALA A 43 -4.96 -2.07 -1.61
CA ALA A 43 -6.13 -1.55 -0.89
C ALA A 43 -5.82 -0.24 -0.13
N ALA A 44 -4.60 -0.12 0.43
CA ALA A 44 -4.15 1.12 1.04
C ALA A 44 -3.96 2.23 -0.01
N GLY A 45 -3.39 1.87 -1.17
CA GLY A 45 -3.22 2.78 -2.30
C GLY A 45 -4.53 3.29 -2.88
N THR A 46 -5.53 2.43 -3.03
CA THR A 46 -6.86 2.81 -3.50
C THR A 46 -7.59 3.70 -2.51
N ALA A 47 -7.53 3.41 -1.21
CA ALA A 47 -8.12 4.28 -0.20
C ALA A 47 -7.49 5.69 -0.22
N ALA A 48 -6.16 5.78 -0.33
CA ALA A 48 -5.44 7.05 -0.44
C ALA A 48 -5.72 7.78 -1.76
N GLY A 49 -5.71 7.06 -2.88
CA GLY A 49 -5.94 7.61 -4.21
C GLY A 49 -7.36 8.14 -4.39
N LEU A 50 -8.37 7.40 -3.92
CA LEU A 50 -9.76 7.86 -3.90
C LEU A 50 -9.92 9.11 -3.03
N PHE A 51 -9.28 9.16 -1.86
CA PHE A 51 -9.31 10.35 -1.01
C PHE A 51 -8.72 11.58 -1.72
N LEU A 52 -7.56 11.44 -2.34
CA LEU A 52 -6.91 12.52 -3.08
C LEU A 52 -7.74 12.95 -4.29
N THR A 53 -8.39 12.00 -4.97
CA THR A 53 -9.30 12.29 -6.09
C THR A 53 -10.52 13.07 -5.60
N LEU A 54 -11.16 12.63 -4.52
CA LEU A 54 -12.33 13.31 -3.93
C LEU A 54 -11.98 14.70 -3.40
N TRP A 55 -10.80 14.85 -2.81
CA TRP A 55 -10.30 16.15 -2.36
C TRP A 55 -9.95 17.07 -3.53
N GLY A 56 -9.39 16.50 -4.59
CA GLY A 56 -8.96 17.22 -5.80
C GLY A 56 -10.10 17.56 -6.76
N ILE A 57 -11.21 16.82 -6.76
CA ILE A 57 -12.38 17.06 -7.63
C ILE A 57 -12.90 18.49 -7.52
N GLY A 58 -12.79 19.13 -6.36
CA GLY A 58 -13.19 20.54 -6.19
C GLY A 58 -12.29 21.55 -6.92
N TYR A 59 -11.10 21.14 -7.36
CA TYR A 59 -10.12 21.95 -8.09
C TYR A 59 -9.99 21.56 -9.57
N VAL A 60 -10.57 20.42 -9.97
CA VAL A 60 -10.59 19.97 -11.36
C VAL A 60 -11.74 20.69 -12.06
N ASP A 61 -11.43 21.37 -13.16
CA ASP A 61 -12.34 22.14 -13.99
C ASP A 61 -13.68 21.38 -14.20
N PRO A 62 -14.87 22.01 -14.04
CA PRO A 62 -16.18 21.36 -14.26
C PRO A 62 -16.38 20.72 -15.65
N LEU A 63 -15.44 20.93 -16.58
CA LEU A 63 -15.41 20.35 -17.91
C LEU A 63 -14.72 18.98 -17.99
N ALA A 64 -13.99 18.56 -16.95
CA ALA A 64 -13.33 17.25 -16.95
C ALA A 64 -14.39 16.14 -16.91
N GLY A 65 -14.32 15.22 -17.87
CA GLY A 65 -15.25 14.11 -17.96
C GLY A 65 -15.09 13.15 -16.77
N VAL A 66 -16.19 12.55 -16.30
CA VAL A 66 -16.19 11.50 -15.26
C VAL A 66 -15.20 10.38 -15.59
N MET A 67 -15.04 10.06 -16.88
CA MET A 67 -14.10 9.07 -17.37
C MET A 67 -12.63 9.46 -17.09
N GLU A 68 -12.26 10.71 -17.33
CA GLU A 68 -10.90 11.20 -17.11
C GLU A 68 -10.54 11.19 -15.62
N ILE A 69 -11.47 11.64 -14.78
CA ILE A 69 -11.33 11.62 -13.32
C ILE A 69 -11.16 10.17 -12.83
N SER A 70 -11.93 9.22 -13.38
CA SER A 70 -11.81 7.80 -13.04
C SER A 70 -10.46 7.21 -13.45
N VAL A 71 -9.96 7.55 -14.64
CA VAL A 71 -8.65 7.08 -15.13
C VAL A 71 -7.54 7.64 -14.25
N VAL A 72 -7.55 8.95 -14.01
CA VAL A 72 -6.57 9.60 -13.13
C VAL A 72 -6.62 8.99 -11.73
N SER A 73 -7.81 8.81 -11.16
CA SER A 73 -7.99 8.21 -9.84
C SER A 73 -7.43 6.80 -9.76
N THR A 74 -7.64 6.00 -10.81
CA THR A 74 -7.17 4.62 -10.88
C THR A 74 -5.65 4.58 -10.99
N VAL A 75 -5.05 5.39 -11.89
CA VAL A 75 -3.59 5.49 -12.04
C VAL A 75 -2.95 5.95 -10.74
N LEU A 76 -3.54 6.93 -10.06
CA LEU A 76 -3.04 7.48 -8.81
C LEU A 76 -3.14 6.43 -7.68
N SER A 77 -4.26 5.71 -7.60
CA SER A 77 -4.48 4.62 -6.65
C SER A 77 -3.48 3.47 -6.83
N VAL A 78 -3.28 3.03 -8.07
CA VAL A 78 -2.32 1.96 -8.40
C VAL A 78 -0.90 2.43 -8.12
N GLY A 79 -0.53 3.65 -8.55
CA GLY A 79 0.81 4.20 -8.31
C GLY A 79 1.14 4.31 -6.82
N ILE A 80 0.19 4.78 -6.00
CA ILE A 80 0.38 4.81 -4.54
C ILE A 80 0.49 3.39 -3.99
N GLY A 81 -0.39 2.48 -4.40
CA GLY A 81 -0.39 1.08 -3.93
C GLY A 81 0.93 0.36 -4.22
N GLU A 82 1.45 0.49 -5.44
CA GLU A 82 2.74 -0.04 -5.85
C GLU A 82 3.90 0.59 -5.06
N SER A 83 3.86 1.91 -4.84
CA SER A 83 4.89 2.58 -4.05
C SER A 83 4.91 2.09 -2.59
N LEU A 84 3.74 1.83 -2.01
CA LEU A 84 3.60 1.27 -0.68
C LEU A 84 4.10 -0.17 -0.62
N HIS A 85 3.78 -0.97 -1.65
CA HIS A 85 4.24 -2.35 -1.76
C HIS A 85 5.77 -2.45 -1.91
N ALA A 86 6.37 -1.59 -2.74
CA ALA A 86 7.82 -1.55 -2.91
C ALA A 86 8.53 -1.16 -1.60
N ARG A 87 7.97 -0.19 -0.87
CA ARG A 87 8.47 0.21 0.46
C ARG A 87 8.30 -0.91 1.48
N SER A 88 7.14 -1.55 1.55
CA SER A 88 6.86 -2.62 2.50
C SER A 88 7.79 -3.82 2.26
N SER A 89 8.05 -4.15 1.00
CA SER A 89 8.95 -5.24 0.61
C SER A 89 10.39 -4.96 1.02
N ARG A 90 10.89 -3.73 0.80
CA ARG A 90 12.21 -3.30 1.27
C ARG A 90 12.33 -3.36 2.80
N LEU A 91 11.28 -2.94 3.49
CA LEU A 91 11.22 -2.92 4.95
C LEU A 91 11.14 -4.34 5.55
N SER A 92 10.43 -5.25 4.89
CA SER A 92 10.43 -6.68 5.22
C SER A 92 11.83 -7.28 5.11
N LEU A 93 12.52 -7.00 4.00
CA LEU A 93 13.88 -7.50 3.76
C LEU A 93 14.91 -6.92 4.75
N SER A 94 14.83 -5.63 5.08
CA SER A 94 15.75 -5.00 6.04
C SER A 94 15.58 -5.54 7.45
N MET A 95 14.35 -5.85 7.87
CA MET A 95 14.07 -6.48 9.15
C MET A 95 14.48 -7.96 9.19
N MET A 96 14.54 -8.64 8.04
CA MET A 96 15.05 -10.02 7.92
C MET A 96 16.57 -10.13 7.87
N ALA A 97 17.26 -9.15 7.30
CA ALA A 97 18.72 -9.14 7.17
C ALA A 97 19.46 -9.48 8.49
N PRO A 98 19.12 -8.90 9.67
CA PRO A 98 19.79 -9.25 10.92
C PRO A 98 19.51 -10.69 11.39
N LEU A 99 18.34 -11.25 11.10
CA LEU A 99 17.98 -12.64 11.46
C LEU A 99 18.79 -13.67 10.66
N ARG A 100 19.04 -13.39 9.37
CA ARG A 100 19.85 -14.26 8.51
C ARG A 100 21.34 -14.25 8.90
N SER A 101 21.86 -13.11 9.34
CA SER A 101 23.27 -12.99 9.78
C SER A 101 23.59 -13.82 11.04
N LYS A 102 22.61 -14.02 11.92
CA LYS A 102 22.78 -14.85 13.13
C LYS A 102 22.76 -16.36 12.84
N GLY A 103 22.07 -16.79 11.79
CA GLY A 103 22.04 -18.20 11.37
C GLY A 103 23.34 -18.70 10.74
N SER A 104 24.12 -17.80 10.11
CA SER A 104 25.36 -18.14 9.41
C SER A 104 26.60 -18.25 10.32
N LYS A 105 26.48 -17.94 11.61
CA LYS A 105 27.58 -18.04 12.59
C LYS A 105 27.52 -19.32 13.44
N ARG A 106 26.70 -20.29 13.06
CA ARG A 106 26.59 -21.59 13.73
C ARG A 106 27.16 -22.69 12.86
#